data_AF-A0A520D121-F1
#
_entry.id   AF-A0A520D121-F1
#
_cell.length_a   1.000
_cell.length_b   1.000
_cell.length_c   1.000
_cell.angle_alpha   90.00
_cell.angle_beta   90.00
_cell.angle_gamma   90.00
#
_symmetry.space_group_name_H-M   'P 1'
#
loop_
_entity.id
_entity.type
_entity.pdbx_description
1 polymer ?
#
loop_
_entity_poly.entity_id
_entity_poly.type
_entity_poly.pdbx_seq_one_letter_code
_entity_poly.pdbx_strand_id
1 'polypeptide(L)'
;MEKIRLTETNAEKKKAIGFVHKVYLSNLKTARRYAASTKTKSEVRGGGRKPWRQKGTGQARAGSIRSPLWRGGGVIFGPKPHIVEKKVNKKERKSAIFAALSLKKKITREVNHSIFLNNVGPKTKSFVAFLKDFNLLPSQHILVIIPEVFLHLKQATENLERVQVVSVKALMVAQILKATVILISNEASPMIFETYGKSRKTNKQIII
;
A
#
# COMPACT_ATOMS: atom_id res chain seq x y z
N MET A 1 -22.95 4.27 -28.93
CA MET A 1 -21.51 3.89 -28.98
C MET A 1 -20.64 5.13 -28.78
N GLU A 2 -20.63 5.73 -27.58
CA GLU A 2 -19.76 6.86 -27.25
C GLU A 2 -18.57 6.33 -26.43
N LYS A 3 -17.40 6.23 -27.07
CA LYS A 3 -16.14 5.86 -26.41
C LYS A 3 -15.62 7.05 -25.62
N ILE A 4 -15.60 6.98 -24.30
CA ILE A 4 -14.93 8.01 -23.49
C ILE A 4 -13.45 7.66 -23.37
N ARG A 5 -12.65 8.59 -23.88
CA ARG A 5 -11.19 8.54 -23.98
C ARG A 5 -10.57 8.66 -22.60
N LEU A 6 -10.09 7.54 -22.04
CA LEU A 6 -9.26 7.55 -20.84
C LEU A 6 -7.82 7.95 -21.23
N THR A 7 -7.41 9.17 -20.86
CA THR A 7 -6.01 9.65 -20.88
C THR A 7 -5.30 9.46 -22.23
N GLU A 8 -5.71 10.17 -23.28
CA GLU A 8 -5.03 10.06 -24.57
C GLU A 8 -3.72 10.85 -24.63
N THR A 9 -3.57 11.90 -23.82
CA THR A 9 -2.35 12.71 -23.85
C THR A 9 -1.27 12.14 -22.93
N ASN A 10 -0.02 12.09 -23.41
CA ASN A 10 1.13 11.66 -22.62
C ASN A 10 1.29 12.50 -21.33
N ALA A 11 0.89 13.78 -21.36
CA ALA A 11 0.91 14.67 -20.21
C ALA A 11 -0.05 14.21 -19.09
N GLU A 12 -1.27 13.79 -19.44
CA GLU A 12 -2.25 13.28 -18.48
C GLU A 12 -1.81 11.96 -17.85
N LYS A 13 -1.20 11.05 -18.64
CA LYS A 13 -0.60 9.81 -18.12
C LYS A 13 0.53 10.09 -17.13
N LYS A 14 1.43 11.04 -17.45
CA LYS A 14 2.51 11.44 -16.55
C LYS A 14 1.98 12.00 -15.22
N LYS A 15 0.94 12.83 -15.29
CA LYS A 15 0.26 13.38 -14.10
C LYS A 15 -0.39 12.28 -13.26
N ALA A 16 -1.07 11.31 -13.91
CA ALA A 16 -1.66 10.15 -13.26
C ALA A 16 -0.61 9.31 -12.52
N ILE A 17 0.53 9.02 -13.16
CA ILE A 17 1.66 8.30 -12.55
C ILE A 17 2.18 9.05 -11.32
N GLY A 18 2.30 10.38 -11.38
CA GLY A 18 2.72 11.20 -10.24
C GLY A 18 1.80 11.06 -9.02
N PHE A 19 0.48 11.07 -9.22
CA PHE A 19 -0.49 10.84 -8.14
C PHE A 19 -0.39 9.42 -7.58
N VAL A 20 -0.34 8.41 -8.46
CA VAL A 20 -0.19 7.01 -8.07
C VAL A 20 1.07 6.81 -7.21
N HIS A 21 2.20 7.33 -7.66
CA HIS A 21 3.47 7.27 -6.92
C HIS A 21 3.39 7.97 -5.56
N LYS A 22 2.83 9.18 -5.49
CA LYS A 22 2.65 9.93 -4.24
C LYS A 22 1.85 9.14 -3.21
N VAL A 23 0.73 8.54 -3.63
CA VAL A 23 -0.15 7.76 -2.75
C VAL A 23 0.50 6.44 -2.35
N TYR A 24 1.16 5.76 -3.28
CA TYR A 24 1.89 4.53 -2.99
C TYR A 24 2.99 4.74 -1.92
N LEU A 25 3.81 5.79 -2.08
CA LEU A 25 4.84 6.13 -1.08
C LEU A 25 4.25 6.53 0.27
N SER A 26 3.10 7.21 0.29
CA SER A 26 2.39 7.52 1.54
C SER A 26 1.97 6.24 2.26
N ASN A 27 1.35 5.31 1.54
CA ASN A 27 0.96 4.01 2.10
C ASN A 27 2.16 3.22 2.65
N LEU A 28 3.28 3.17 1.92
CA LEU A 28 4.48 2.49 2.38
C LEU A 28 5.08 3.13 3.64
N LYS A 29 5.12 4.47 3.71
CA LYS A 29 5.64 5.18 4.88
C LYS A 29 4.78 4.95 6.10
N THR A 30 3.45 5.00 5.95
CA THR A 30 2.50 4.78 7.05
C THR A 30 2.49 3.31 7.51
N ALA A 31 2.67 2.34 6.61
CA ALA A 31 2.71 0.92 6.96
C ALA A 31 3.98 0.51 7.71
N ARG A 32 5.07 1.28 7.58
CA ARG A 32 6.34 0.98 8.26
C ARG A 32 6.25 1.27 9.75
N ARG A 33 6.63 0.30 10.58
CA ARG A 33 6.81 0.46 12.02
C ARG A 33 8.18 1.07 12.34
N TYR A 34 8.22 2.29 12.83
CA TYR A 34 9.45 2.98 13.25
C TYR A 34 9.70 2.79 14.74
N ALA A 35 10.18 1.60 15.13
CA ALA A 35 10.47 1.24 16.52
C ALA A 35 11.96 1.29 16.90
N ALA A 36 12.83 1.62 15.95
CA ALA A 36 14.26 1.73 16.20
C ALA A 36 14.55 2.82 17.25
N SER A 37 15.34 2.48 18.26
CA SER A 37 15.69 3.38 19.36
C SER A 37 17.13 3.17 19.77
N THR A 38 17.85 4.28 19.98
CA THR A 38 19.17 4.29 20.61
C THR A 38 19.14 5.12 21.89
N LYS A 39 20.04 4.81 22.82
CA LYS A 39 20.20 5.58 24.06
C LYS A 39 21.01 6.84 23.80
N THR A 40 20.45 7.99 24.16
CA THR A 40 21.19 9.27 24.20
C THR A 40 22.04 9.33 25.47
N LYS A 41 22.94 10.32 25.55
CA LYS A 41 23.80 10.54 26.73
C LYS A 41 23.02 10.57 28.05
N SER A 42 21.79 11.10 28.07
CA SER A 42 20.95 11.18 29.26
C SER A 42 20.34 9.84 29.67
N GLU A 43 20.10 8.94 28.72
CA GLU A 43 19.44 7.66 28.91
C GLU A 43 20.41 6.50 29.21
N VAL A 44 21.69 6.66 28.88
CA VAL A 44 22.72 5.68 29.26
C VAL A 44 22.88 5.68 30.79
N ARG A 45 22.98 4.49 31.39
CA ARG A 45 23.14 4.32 32.85
C ARG A 45 24.53 4.79 33.30
N GLY A 46 24.61 5.49 34.44
CA GLY A 46 25.88 5.93 35.04
C GLY A 46 26.24 7.40 34.78
N GLY A 47 27.52 7.76 34.89
CA GLY A 47 28.09 9.05 34.49
C GLY A 47 27.46 10.33 35.09
N GLY A 48 26.93 10.24 36.31
CA GLY A 48 26.47 11.39 37.11
C GLY A 48 27.60 12.14 37.85
N ARG A 49 28.78 11.53 37.97
CA ARG A 49 29.98 12.15 38.55
C ARG A 49 30.95 12.57 37.45
N LYS A 50 31.55 13.74 37.60
CA LYS A 50 32.62 14.21 36.73
C LYS A 50 33.85 13.31 36.89
N PRO A 51 34.46 12.80 35.79
CA PRO A 51 35.56 11.84 35.88
C PRO A 51 36.77 12.37 36.67
N TRP A 52 37.14 13.63 36.49
CA TRP A 52 38.24 14.29 37.20
C TRP A 52 38.03 15.81 37.33
N ARG A 53 38.86 16.45 38.16
CA ARG A 53 38.87 17.91 38.37
C ARG A 53 39.11 18.68 37.07
N GLN A 54 38.60 19.91 36.96
CA GLN A 54 38.61 20.69 35.70
C GLN A 54 40.02 21.04 35.17
N LYS A 55 41.01 21.16 36.06
CA LYS A 55 42.40 21.53 35.74
C LYS A 55 43.37 20.75 36.66
N GLY A 56 44.64 20.66 36.27
CA GLY A 56 45.71 20.07 37.09
C GLY A 56 45.86 18.55 37.01
N THR A 57 45.28 17.89 36.00
CA THR A 57 45.39 16.42 35.82
C THR A 57 46.21 16.00 34.60
N GLY A 58 46.62 16.92 33.72
CA GLY A 58 47.31 16.61 32.46
C GLY A 58 46.45 15.90 31.39
N GLN A 59 45.23 15.47 31.74
CA GLN A 59 44.29 14.82 30.84
C GLN A 59 43.40 15.82 30.10
N ALA A 60 42.85 15.40 28.96
CA ALA A 60 41.81 16.16 28.25
C ALA A 60 40.63 16.48 29.18
N ARG A 61 39.88 17.56 28.91
CA ARG A 61 38.72 17.90 29.75
C ARG A 61 37.55 16.96 29.47
N ALA A 62 37.03 16.31 30.50
CA ALA A 62 35.85 15.46 30.39
C ALA A 62 34.74 15.89 31.37
N GLY A 63 33.51 15.96 30.87
CA GLY A 63 32.33 16.25 31.69
C GLY A 63 31.68 15.00 32.27
N SER A 64 31.53 13.94 31.47
CA SER A 64 30.87 12.69 31.86
C SER A 64 31.36 11.54 30.99
N ILE A 65 31.46 10.34 31.58
CA ILE A 65 31.80 9.10 30.86
C ILE A 65 30.72 8.63 29.88
N ARG A 66 29.49 9.17 29.96
CA ARG A 66 28.39 8.86 29.03
C ARG A 66 28.43 9.66 27.74
N SER A 67 29.41 10.55 27.60
CA SER A 67 29.55 11.38 26.40
C SER A 67 29.79 10.48 25.17
N PRO A 68 29.22 10.83 23.99
CA PRO A 68 29.43 10.09 22.73
C PRO A 68 30.89 9.91 22.33
N LEU A 69 31.79 10.75 22.84
CA LEU A 69 33.23 10.63 22.63
C LEU A 69 33.85 9.41 23.35
N TRP A 70 33.16 8.89 24.37
CA TRP A 70 33.62 7.74 25.14
C TRP A 70 33.04 6.44 24.57
N ARG A 71 33.82 5.37 24.65
CA ARG A 71 33.34 4.02 24.35
C ARG A 71 32.22 3.66 25.35
N GLY A 72 31.10 3.15 24.85
CA GLY A 72 29.91 2.88 25.65
C GLY A 72 29.08 4.11 26.02
N GLY A 73 29.44 5.30 25.51
CA GLY A 73 28.65 6.51 25.62
C GLY A 73 27.36 6.46 24.78
N GLY A 74 26.49 7.47 24.97
CA GLY A 74 25.25 7.57 24.20
C GLY A 74 25.48 8.06 22.75
N VAL A 75 24.54 7.78 21.86
CA VAL A 75 24.57 8.26 20.45
C VAL A 75 23.84 9.60 20.36
N ILE A 76 24.45 10.60 19.69
CA ILE A 76 23.85 11.95 19.55
C ILE A 76 22.65 11.91 18.59
N PHE A 77 22.88 11.51 17.34
CA PHE A 77 21.87 11.50 16.27
C PHE A 77 21.49 10.07 15.89
N GLY A 78 21.13 9.28 16.91
CA GLY A 78 20.63 7.93 16.69
C GLY A 78 19.11 7.91 16.47
N PRO A 79 18.57 6.81 15.93
CA PRO A 79 17.14 6.67 15.69
C PRO A 79 16.34 6.75 16.99
N LYS A 80 15.17 7.38 16.90
CA LYS A 80 14.15 7.39 17.94
C LYS A 80 12.82 6.87 17.40
N PRO A 81 12.02 6.16 18.22
CA PRO A 81 10.68 5.77 17.83
C PRO A 81 9.84 7.01 17.53
N HIS A 82 9.17 7.02 16.39
CA HIS A 82 8.30 8.12 15.99
C HIS A 82 7.23 7.61 15.04
N ILE A 83 6.17 8.39 14.85
CA ILE A 83 5.10 8.07 13.90
C ILE A 83 5.34 8.91 12.67
N VAL A 84 5.52 8.27 11.51
CA VAL A 84 5.60 8.95 10.21
C VAL A 84 4.27 8.81 9.51
N GLU A 85 3.54 9.91 9.40
CA GLU A 85 2.34 9.97 8.57
C GLU A 85 2.54 10.99 7.44
N LYS A 86 2.39 10.54 6.19
CA LYS A 86 2.39 11.44 5.03
C LYS A 86 0.95 11.71 4.61
N LYS A 87 0.42 12.86 4.99
CA LYS A 87 -0.95 13.30 4.64
C LYS A 87 -1.15 13.32 3.11
N VAL A 88 -2.25 12.71 2.67
CA VAL A 88 -2.73 12.73 1.28
C VAL A 88 -4.21 13.10 1.30
N ASN A 89 -4.61 14.03 0.44
CA ASN A 89 -6.00 14.48 0.38
C ASN A 89 -6.92 13.33 -0.08
N LYS A 90 -8.14 13.28 0.46
CA LYS A 90 -9.13 12.23 0.10
C LYS A 90 -9.38 12.15 -1.40
N LYS A 91 -9.49 13.31 -2.08
CA LYS A 91 -9.69 13.40 -3.53
C LYS A 91 -8.48 12.86 -4.32
N GLU A 92 -7.26 13.19 -3.89
CA GLU A 92 -6.04 12.68 -4.51
C GLU A 92 -5.94 11.16 -4.38
N ARG A 93 -6.28 10.60 -3.20
CA ARG A 93 -6.30 9.15 -2.97
C ARG A 93 -7.28 8.44 -3.90
N LYS A 94 -8.51 8.96 -4.02
CA LYS A 94 -9.53 8.41 -4.91
C LYS A 94 -9.10 8.46 -6.38
N SER A 95 -8.58 9.62 -6.81
CA SER A 95 -8.07 9.81 -8.17
C SER A 95 -6.90 8.88 -8.48
N ALA A 96 -5.99 8.62 -7.52
CA ALA A 96 -4.88 7.71 -7.69
C ALA A 96 -5.33 6.25 -7.89
N ILE A 97 -6.35 5.79 -7.15
CA ILE A 97 -6.93 4.45 -7.33
C ILE A 97 -7.54 4.31 -8.71
N PHE A 98 -8.38 5.28 -9.11
CA PHE A 98 -9.01 5.28 -10.43
C PHE A 98 -7.98 5.35 -11.57
N ALA A 99 -6.95 6.18 -11.41
CA ALA A 99 -5.85 6.29 -12.36
C ALA A 99 -5.05 5.00 -12.47
N ALA A 100 -4.77 4.31 -11.36
CA ALA A 100 -4.07 3.04 -11.36
C ALA A 100 -4.86 1.96 -12.12
N LEU A 101 -6.17 1.86 -11.89
CA LEU A 101 -7.04 0.95 -12.65
C LEU A 101 -7.08 1.29 -14.14
N SER A 102 -7.18 2.58 -14.47
CA SER A 102 -7.19 3.06 -15.86
C SER A 102 -5.88 2.70 -16.59
N LEU A 103 -4.73 2.86 -15.93
CA LEU A 103 -3.43 2.48 -16.48
C LEU A 103 -3.28 0.97 -16.68
N LYS A 104 -3.91 0.17 -15.82
CA LYS A 104 -3.92 -1.30 -15.89
C LYS A 104 -5.07 -1.87 -16.74
N LYS A 105 -5.87 -1.05 -17.44
CA LYS A 105 -7.05 -1.51 -18.21
C LYS A 105 -6.76 -2.70 -19.15
N LYS A 106 -5.58 -2.74 -19.78
CA LYS A 106 -5.18 -3.83 -20.69
C LYS A 106 -5.09 -5.21 -20.03
N ILE A 107 -4.84 -5.26 -18.73
CA ILE A 107 -4.73 -6.51 -17.95
C ILE A 107 -5.97 -6.77 -17.09
N THR A 108 -6.99 -5.93 -17.23
CA THR A 108 -8.26 -6.04 -16.51
C THR A 108 -9.23 -6.86 -17.34
N ARG A 109 -9.88 -7.85 -16.70
CA ARG A 109 -10.93 -8.67 -17.29
C ARG A 109 -12.19 -8.55 -16.44
N GLU A 110 -13.34 -8.44 -17.08
CA GLU A 110 -14.62 -8.46 -16.38
C GLU A 110 -15.15 -9.90 -16.29
N VAL A 111 -15.74 -10.22 -15.15
CA VAL A 111 -16.31 -11.54 -14.83
C VAL A 111 -17.70 -11.33 -14.22
N ASN A 112 -18.64 -12.21 -14.56
CA ASN A 112 -19.99 -12.16 -13.98
C ASN A 112 -19.97 -12.42 -12.47
N HIS A 113 -20.64 -11.57 -11.69
CA HIS A 113 -20.69 -11.66 -10.23
C HIS A 113 -21.22 -13.01 -9.74
N SER A 114 -22.23 -13.54 -10.44
CA SER A 114 -22.88 -14.81 -10.13
C SER A 114 -21.90 -15.99 -10.06
N ILE A 115 -20.80 -15.94 -10.79
CA ILE A 115 -19.79 -17.01 -10.79
C ILE A 115 -19.06 -17.06 -9.43
N PHE A 116 -18.76 -15.90 -8.86
CA PHE A 116 -18.13 -15.80 -7.52
C PHE A 116 -19.09 -16.18 -6.39
N LEU A 117 -20.40 -15.95 -6.59
CA LEU A 117 -21.43 -16.26 -5.62
C LEU A 117 -21.73 -17.76 -5.56
N ASN A 118 -21.96 -18.39 -6.72
CA ASN A 118 -22.58 -19.71 -6.80
C ASN A 118 -21.60 -20.84 -7.14
N ASN A 119 -20.55 -20.56 -7.91
CA ASN A 119 -19.70 -21.62 -8.48
C ASN A 119 -18.40 -21.83 -7.70
N VAL A 120 -17.99 -20.86 -6.89
CA VAL A 120 -16.78 -20.95 -6.07
C VAL A 120 -17.15 -21.41 -4.66
N GLY A 121 -16.95 -22.70 -4.37
CA GLY A 121 -17.06 -23.21 -3.00
C GLY A 121 -15.90 -22.76 -2.09
N PRO A 122 -15.93 -23.06 -0.78
CA PRO A 122 -14.90 -22.64 0.19
C PRO A 122 -13.54 -23.34 0.01
N LYS A 123 -13.42 -24.26 -0.96
CA LYS A 123 -12.21 -25.05 -1.19
C LYS A 123 -11.29 -24.35 -2.19
N THR A 124 -10.01 -24.26 -1.83
CA THR A 124 -8.94 -23.72 -2.68
C THR A 124 -8.85 -24.42 -4.04
N LYS A 125 -9.05 -25.74 -4.09
CA LYS A 125 -9.07 -26.53 -5.33
C LYS A 125 -10.16 -26.05 -6.30
N SER A 126 -11.35 -25.70 -5.80
CA SER A 126 -12.44 -25.18 -6.61
C SER A 126 -12.09 -23.82 -7.21
N PHE A 127 -11.45 -22.94 -6.43
CA PHE A 127 -10.99 -21.64 -6.93
C PHE A 127 -9.85 -21.77 -7.95
N VAL A 128 -8.93 -22.72 -7.76
CA VAL A 128 -7.87 -23.00 -8.75
C VAL A 128 -8.45 -23.55 -10.05
N ALA A 129 -9.48 -24.40 -9.99
CA ALA A 129 -10.19 -24.87 -11.19
C ALA A 129 -10.83 -23.70 -11.93
N PHE A 130 -11.54 -22.83 -11.22
CA PHE A 130 -12.09 -21.59 -11.78
C PHE A 130 -10.99 -20.76 -12.46
N LEU A 131 -9.82 -20.55 -11.84
CA LEU A 131 -8.73 -19.81 -12.48
C LEU A 131 -8.23 -20.47 -13.77
N LYS A 132 -8.18 -21.80 -13.82
CA LYS A 132 -7.76 -22.55 -15.02
C LYS A 132 -8.72 -22.32 -16.19
N ASP A 133 -10.02 -22.23 -15.93
CA ASP A 133 -11.03 -21.96 -16.97
C ASP A 133 -10.80 -20.60 -17.65
N PHE A 134 -10.20 -19.63 -16.94
CA PHE A 134 -9.83 -18.32 -17.48
C PHE A 134 -8.39 -18.25 -18.03
N ASN A 135 -7.73 -19.40 -18.18
CA ASN A 135 -6.31 -19.50 -18.55
C ASN A 135 -5.39 -18.71 -17.61
N LEU A 136 -5.73 -18.68 -16.31
CA LEU A 136 -4.94 -17.99 -15.28
C LEU A 136 -4.24 -19.02 -14.40
N LEU A 137 -2.97 -18.74 -14.11
CA LEU A 137 -2.16 -19.56 -13.23
C LEU A 137 -2.15 -18.95 -11.83
N PRO A 138 -2.29 -19.73 -10.75
CA PRO A 138 -2.20 -19.22 -9.38
C PRO A 138 -0.79 -18.69 -9.03
N SER A 139 0.21 -18.95 -9.89
CA SER A 139 1.54 -18.36 -9.80
C SER A 139 1.58 -16.89 -10.25
N GLN A 140 0.55 -16.36 -10.88
CA GLN A 140 0.46 -14.95 -11.27
C GLN A 140 -0.11 -14.10 -10.13
N HIS A 141 0.18 -12.80 -10.12
CA HIS A 141 -0.43 -11.87 -9.17
C HIS A 141 -1.84 -11.50 -9.63
N ILE A 142 -2.84 -12.16 -9.07
CA ILE A 142 -4.24 -12.00 -9.45
C ILE A 142 -4.94 -11.15 -8.39
N LEU A 143 -5.56 -10.06 -8.81
CA LEU A 143 -6.41 -9.23 -7.97
C LEU A 143 -7.87 -9.41 -8.38
N VAL A 144 -8.70 -9.91 -7.48
CA VAL A 144 -10.14 -10.06 -7.67
C VAL A 144 -10.85 -8.93 -6.93
N ILE A 145 -11.65 -8.14 -7.65
CA ILE A 145 -12.40 -7.01 -7.12
C ILE A 145 -13.90 -7.31 -7.20
N ILE A 146 -14.52 -7.38 -6.03
CA ILE A 146 -15.94 -7.69 -5.85
C ILE A 146 -16.61 -6.58 -5.01
N PRO A 147 -17.94 -6.39 -5.09
CA PRO A 147 -18.64 -5.41 -4.25
C PRO A 147 -18.43 -5.67 -2.75
N GLU A 148 -18.66 -6.91 -2.34
CA GLU A 148 -18.50 -7.38 -0.97
C GLU A 148 -17.76 -8.72 -0.96
N VAL A 149 -16.98 -8.97 0.09
CA VAL A 149 -16.18 -10.20 0.20
C VAL A 149 -17.00 -11.25 0.94
N PHE A 150 -17.31 -12.35 0.26
CA PHE A 150 -17.97 -13.50 0.87
C PHE A 150 -16.98 -14.37 1.64
N LEU A 151 -17.45 -14.99 2.73
CA LEU A 151 -16.62 -15.82 3.61
C LEU A 151 -16.02 -17.01 2.87
N HIS A 152 -16.82 -17.72 2.07
CA HIS A 152 -16.37 -18.89 1.31
C HIS A 152 -15.27 -18.53 0.33
N LEU A 153 -15.40 -17.40 -0.36
CA LEU A 153 -14.43 -16.95 -1.35
C LEU A 153 -13.13 -16.46 -0.68
N LYS A 154 -13.24 -15.82 0.50
CA LYS A 154 -12.07 -15.49 1.32
C LYS A 154 -11.32 -16.75 1.73
N GLN A 155 -12.01 -17.74 2.29
CA GLN A 155 -11.42 -19.03 2.69
C GLN A 155 -10.77 -19.77 1.51
N ALA A 156 -11.42 -19.77 0.35
CA ALA A 156 -10.91 -20.43 -0.85
C ALA A 156 -9.65 -19.77 -1.42
N THR A 157 -9.38 -18.50 -1.10
CA THR A 157 -8.24 -17.73 -1.63
C THR A 157 -7.13 -17.46 -0.62
N GLU A 158 -7.38 -17.62 0.68
CA GLU A 158 -6.45 -17.29 1.76
C GLU A 158 -5.12 -18.07 1.69
N ASN A 159 -5.14 -19.32 1.21
CA ASN A 159 -3.94 -20.14 1.03
C ASN A 159 -3.13 -19.79 -0.24
N LEU A 160 -3.65 -18.95 -1.13
CA LEU A 160 -3.02 -18.59 -2.39
C LEU A 160 -2.24 -17.28 -2.25
N GLU A 161 -0.93 -17.35 -2.02
CA GLU A 161 -0.07 -16.19 -1.72
C GLU A 161 -0.17 -15.05 -2.75
N ARG A 162 -0.37 -15.38 -4.03
CA ARG A 162 -0.37 -14.43 -5.15
C ARG A 162 -1.78 -14.00 -5.59
N VAL A 163 -2.82 -14.55 -4.97
CA VAL A 163 -4.21 -14.18 -5.25
C VAL A 163 -4.71 -13.31 -4.11
N GLN A 164 -5.30 -12.16 -4.45
CA GLN A 164 -5.91 -11.27 -3.47
C GLN A 164 -7.35 -10.98 -3.87
N VAL A 165 -8.26 -11.15 -2.91
CA VAL A 165 -9.67 -10.80 -3.06
C VAL A 165 -9.93 -9.58 -2.20
N VAL A 166 -10.50 -8.54 -2.80
CA VAL A 166 -10.70 -7.26 -2.14
C VAL A 166 -12.07 -6.70 -2.51
N SER A 167 -12.76 -6.10 -1.53
CA SER A 167 -13.98 -5.33 -1.80
C SER A 167 -13.65 -4.01 -2.48
N VAL A 168 -14.61 -3.44 -3.21
CA VAL A 168 -14.45 -2.12 -3.82
C VAL A 168 -14.03 -1.07 -2.78
N LYS A 169 -14.58 -1.12 -1.56
CA LYS A 169 -14.27 -0.15 -0.49
C LYS A 169 -12.85 -0.28 0.07
N ALA A 170 -12.29 -1.48 0.10
CA ALA A 170 -10.98 -1.78 0.67
C ALA A 170 -9.83 -1.69 -0.35
N LEU A 171 -10.10 -1.25 -1.57
CA LEU A 171 -9.15 -1.23 -2.67
C LEU A 171 -7.99 -0.27 -2.40
N MET A 172 -6.75 -0.77 -2.50
CA MET A 172 -5.53 0.01 -2.33
C MET A 172 -4.71 0.08 -3.61
N VAL A 173 -4.01 1.21 -3.81
CA VAL A 173 -3.10 1.41 -4.96
C VAL A 173 -2.02 0.33 -5.04
N ALA A 174 -1.48 -0.10 -3.89
CA ALA A 174 -0.43 -1.12 -3.84
C ALA A 174 -0.88 -2.47 -4.43
N GLN A 175 -2.14 -2.87 -4.19
CA GLN A 175 -2.72 -4.11 -4.71
C GLN A 175 -2.85 -4.06 -6.24
N ILE A 176 -3.36 -2.94 -6.77
CA ILE A 176 -3.52 -2.73 -8.22
C ILE A 176 -2.16 -2.74 -8.94
N LEU A 177 -1.13 -2.14 -8.32
CA LEU A 177 0.21 -2.12 -8.91
C LEU A 177 0.88 -3.49 -8.91
N LYS A 178 0.71 -4.27 -7.83
CA LYS A 178 1.26 -5.63 -7.70
C LYS A 178 0.60 -6.61 -8.69
N ALA A 179 -0.66 -6.38 -9.06
CA ALA A 179 -1.42 -7.27 -9.94
C ALA A 179 -0.85 -7.35 -11.37
N THR A 180 -0.67 -8.58 -11.84
CA THR A 180 -0.41 -8.91 -13.26
C THR A 180 -1.71 -9.12 -14.03
N VAL A 181 -2.77 -9.57 -13.36
CA VAL A 181 -4.12 -9.70 -13.91
C VAL A 181 -5.13 -9.19 -12.89
N ILE A 182 -6.13 -8.43 -13.35
CA ILE A 182 -7.20 -7.90 -12.49
C ILE A 182 -8.52 -8.50 -12.97
N LEU A 183 -9.24 -9.20 -12.10
CA LEU A 183 -10.59 -9.69 -12.33
C LEU A 183 -11.57 -8.75 -11.63
N ILE A 184 -12.44 -8.09 -12.38
CA ILE A 184 -13.47 -7.19 -11.84
C ILE A 184 -14.83 -7.84 -12.03
N SER A 185 -15.60 -7.92 -10.96
CA SER A 185 -16.99 -8.32 -11.07
C SER A 185 -17.80 -7.26 -11.83
N ASN A 186 -18.71 -7.67 -12.70
CA ASN A 186 -19.64 -6.77 -13.40
C ASN A 186 -20.34 -5.77 -12.45
N GLU A 187 -20.78 -6.21 -11.27
CA GLU A 187 -21.37 -5.34 -10.23
C GLU A 187 -20.36 -4.38 -9.55
N ALA A 188 -19.09 -4.77 -9.48
CA ALA A 188 -18.04 -3.93 -8.88
C ALA A 188 -17.65 -2.76 -9.79
N SER A 189 -17.68 -2.96 -11.11
CA SER A 189 -17.34 -1.94 -12.13
C SER A 189 -18.09 -0.60 -11.93
N PRO A 190 -19.43 -0.54 -11.85
CA PRO A 190 -20.15 0.71 -11.61
C PRO A 190 -19.86 1.31 -10.22
N MET A 191 -19.72 0.46 -9.19
CA MET A 191 -19.43 0.91 -7.83
C MET A 191 -18.04 1.56 -7.71
N ILE A 192 -17.04 1.05 -8.44
CA ILE A 192 -15.71 1.65 -8.55
C ILE A 192 -15.81 3.05 -9.17
N PHE A 193 -16.58 3.19 -10.26
CA PHE A 193 -16.77 4.47 -10.93
C PHE A 193 -17.44 5.49 -10.00
N GLU A 194 -18.49 5.09 -9.28
CA GLU A 194 -19.16 5.95 -8.32
C GLU A 194 -18.23 6.38 -7.17
N THR A 195 -17.46 5.44 -6.62
CA THR A 195 -16.64 5.68 -5.43
C THR A 195 -15.41 6.52 -5.75
N TYR A 196 -14.73 6.23 -6.86
CA TYR A 196 -13.41 6.75 -7.21
C TYR A 196 -13.40 7.70 -8.42
N GLY A 197 -14.38 7.59 -9.32
CA GLY A 197 -14.47 8.35 -10.58
C GLY A 197 -15.11 9.74 -10.45
N LYS A 198 -15.95 10.00 -9.43
CA LYS A 198 -16.71 11.27 -9.24
C LYS A 198 -15.87 12.55 -8.97
N SER A 199 -14.57 12.56 -9.28
CA SER A 199 -13.69 13.73 -9.03
C SER A 199 -13.81 14.85 -10.08
N ARG A 200 -14.58 14.67 -11.16
CA ARG A 200 -14.92 15.72 -12.11
C ARG A 200 -16.43 15.86 -12.18
N LYS A 201 -16.95 17.09 -12.10
CA LYS A 201 -18.28 17.44 -12.61
C LYS A 201 -18.27 17.13 -14.12
N THR A 202 -18.60 15.91 -14.51
CA THR A 202 -18.88 15.52 -15.90
C THR A 202 -19.58 14.17 -15.84
N ASN A 203 -20.90 14.21 -15.97
CA ASN A 203 -21.74 13.04 -16.21
C ASN A 203 -21.38 12.49 -17.60
N LYS A 204 -20.47 11.51 -17.67
CA LYS A 204 -20.36 10.63 -18.83
C LYS A 204 -20.01 9.21 -18.34
N GLN A 205 -20.92 8.27 -18.58
CA GLN A 205 -20.77 6.83 -18.29
C GLN A 205 -19.76 6.22 -19.27
N ILE A 206 -18.66 5.64 -18.77
CA ILE A 206 -17.72 4.86 -19.59
C ILE A 206 -18.05 3.37 -19.42
N ILE A 207 -18.39 2.73 -20.52
CA ILE A 207 -18.47 1.27 -20.66
C ILE A 207 -17.02 0.74 -20.70
N ILE A 208 -16.70 -0.23 -19.82
CA ILE A 208 -15.38 -0.88 -19.78
C ILE A 208 -15.17 -1.70 -21.03
#